data_AF-A0A9W3VH63-F1
#
_entry.id   AF-A0A9W3VH63-F1
#
_cell.length_a   1.000
_cell.length_b   1.000
_cell.length_c   1.000
_cell.angle_alpha   90.00
_cell.angle_beta   90.00
_cell.angle_gamma   90.00
#
_symmetry.space_group_name_H-M   'P 1'
#
loop_
_entity.id
_entity.type
_entity.pdbx_description
1 polymer ?
#
loop_
_entity_poly.entity_id
_entity_poly.type
_entity_poly.pdbx_seq_one_letter_code
_entity_poly.pdbx_strand_id
1 'polypeptide(L)'
;MATKIVMFTGNSCSKCMRAKANFENLPLEIKENVELIERNVDENDHDYKFLTEQLKSNSLPTFLINPEEGSTDYKPLIGFDENIGKIMSAIGL
;
A
#
# COMPACT_ATOMS: atom_id res chain seq x y z
N MET A 1 -3.34 6.33 -17.21
CA MET A 1 -3.60 6.92 -15.88
C MET A 1 -2.73 6.12 -14.92
N ALA A 2 -1.92 6.78 -14.08
CA ALA A 2 -1.00 6.07 -13.20
C ALA A 2 -1.77 5.26 -12.14
N THR A 3 -1.31 4.04 -11.84
CA THR A 3 -1.88 3.22 -10.76
C THR A 3 -1.42 3.81 -9.43
N LYS A 4 -2.39 4.28 -8.63
CA LYS A 4 -2.14 4.81 -7.29
C LYS A 4 -2.15 3.68 -6.27
N ILE A 5 -1.06 3.50 -5.55
CA ILE A 5 -0.94 2.53 -4.47
C ILE A 5 -0.74 3.29 -3.17
N VAL A 6 -1.66 3.14 -2.23
CA VAL A 6 -1.47 3.62 -0.85
C VAL A 6 -0.97 2.45 -0.03
N MET A 7 0.20 2.60 0.58
CA MET A 7 0.80 1.62 1.47
C MET A 7 0.84 2.19 2.90
N PHE A 8 0.10 1.54 3.80
CA PHE A 8 0.22 1.79 5.23
C PHE A 8 1.45 1.05 5.76
N THR A 9 2.28 1.78 6.51
CA THR A 9 3.59 1.36 7.00
C THR A 9 3.77 1.75 8.47
N GLY A 10 4.86 1.27 9.07
CA GLY A 10 5.29 1.63 10.43
C GLY A 10 6.82 1.61 10.53
N ASN A 11 7.36 2.29 11.54
CA ASN A 11 8.78 2.48 11.78
C ASN A 11 9.53 1.15 12.01
N SER A 12 8.86 0.16 12.61
CA SER A 12 9.44 -1.14 12.95
C SER A 12 9.03 -2.27 11.99
N CYS A 13 8.54 -1.95 10.79
CA CYS A 13 7.96 -2.92 9.87
C CYS A 13 8.98 -3.43 8.82
N SER A 14 9.61 -4.57 9.09
CA SER A 14 10.55 -5.21 8.14
C SER A 14 9.91 -5.63 6.81
N LYS A 15 8.65 -6.08 6.85
CA LYS A 15 7.87 -6.40 5.65
C LYS A 15 7.58 -5.16 4.79
N CYS A 16 7.44 -3.99 5.41
CA CYS A 16 7.25 -2.72 4.71
C CYS A 16 8.52 -2.32 3.96
N MET A 17 9.70 -2.46 4.60
CA MET A 17 10.99 -2.22 3.93
C MET A 17 11.17 -3.13 2.72
N ARG A 18 10.80 -4.41 2.84
CA ARG A 18 10.83 -5.36 1.72
C ARG A 18 9.90 -4.93 0.58
N ALA A 19 8.67 -4.52 0.90
CA ALA A 19 7.72 -4.04 -0.11
C ALA A 19 8.26 -2.81 -0.86
N LYS A 20 8.80 -1.83 -0.14
CA LYS A 20 9.44 -0.64 -0.73
C LYS A 20 10.57 -1.00 -1.69
N ALA A 21 11.47 -1.88 -1.28
CA ALA A 21 12.56 -2.35 -2.13
C ALA A 21 12.03 -3.04 -3.41
N ASN A 22 10.89 -3.74 -3.36
CA ASN A 22 10.28 -4.32 -4.56
C ASN A 22 9.76 -3.22 -5.51
N PHE A 23 9.07 -2.20 -4.99
CA PHE A 23 8.63 -1.06 -5.80
C PHE A 23 9.79 -0.24 -6.38
N GLU A 24 10.87 -0.07 -5.63
CA GLU A 24 12.07 0.63 -6.10
C GLU A 24 12.75 -0.07 -7.28
N ASN A 25 12.72 -1.41 -7.27
CA ASN A 25 13.30 -2.29 -8.29
C ASN A 25 12.39 -2.53 -9.50
N LEU A 26 11.23 -1.88 -9.58
CA LEU A 26 10.37 -1.99 -10.76
C LEU A 26 11.07 -1.44 -12.00
N PRO A 27 10.79 -2.00 -13.20
CA PRO A 27 11.23 -1.42 -14.46
C PRO A 27 10.81 0.05 -14.57
N LEU A 28 11.68 0.89 -15.14
CA LEU A 28 11.45 2.35 -15.29
C LEU A 28 10.09 2.67 -15.92
N GLU A 29 9.73 1.96 -17.00
CA GLU A 29 8.47 2.14 -17.73
C GLU A 29 7.23 1.92 -16.84
N ILE A 30 7.32 1.02 -15.87
CA ILE A 30 6.24 0.72 -14.91
C ILE A 30 6.28 1.73 -13.78
N LYS A 31 7.47 2.04 -13.27
CA LYS A 31 7.67 2.98 -12.17
C LYS A 31 7.12 4.37 -12.49
N GLU A 32 7.24 4.84 -13.74
CA GLU A 32 6.64 6.09 -14.21
C GLU A 32 5.11 6.09 -14.20
N ASN A 33 4.49 4.90 -14.25
CA ASN A 33 3.05 4.70 -14.26
C ASN A 33 2.49 4.27 -12.89
N VAL A 34 3.31 4.31 -11.82
CA VAL A 34 2.89 3.93 -10.47
C VAL A 34 3.15 5.09 -9.50
N GLU A 35 2.12 5.50 -8.78
CA GLU A 35 2.22 6.48 -7.70
C GLU A 35 2.13 5.73 -6.36
N LEU A 36 3.27 5.51 -5.69
CA LEU A 36 3.31 4.91 -4.36
C LEU A 36 3.23 6.00 -3.29
N ILE A 37 2.16 5.98 -2.49
CA ILE A 37 1.95 6.87 -1.35
C ILE A 37 2.15 6.08 -0.07
N GLU A 38 3.13 6.47 0.72
CA GLU A 38 3.40 5.87 2.01
C GLU A 38 2.68 6.62 3.13
N ARG A 39 2.03 5.87 4.02
CA ARG A 39 1.37 6.41 5.22
C ARG A 39 1.92 5.70 6.45
N ASN A 40 2.66 6.44 7.28
CA ASN A 40 3.28 5.88 8.47
C ASN A 40 2.33 6.01 9.67
N VAL A 41 1.81 4.88 10.14
CA VAL A 41 0.82 4.88 11.23
C VAL A 41 1.44 5.14 12.61
N ASP A 42 2.76 4.99 12.74
CA ASP A 42 3.46 5.30 14.00
C ASP A 42 3.69 6.81 14.17
N GLU A 43 3.65 7.57 13.06
CA GLU A 43 3.88 9.01 13.04
C GLU A 43 2.57 9.80 12.86
N ASN A 44 1.51 9.17 12.37
CA ASN A 44 0.24 9.81 12.07
C ASN A 44 -0.95 9.03 12.65
N ASP A 45 -1.52 9.55 13.74
CA ASP A 45 -2.69 8.99 14.42
C ASP A 45 -3.93 8.88 13.51
N HIS A 46 -4.09 9.79 12.54
CA HIS A 46 -5.18 9.71 11.58
C HIS A 46 -5.03 8.50 10.66
N ASP A 47 -3.82 8.21 10.18
CA ASP A 47 -3.58 7.03 9.34
C ASP A 47 -3.68 5.73 10.14
N TYR A 48 -3.27 5.74 11.41
CA TYR A 48 -3.50 4.62 12.33
C TYR A 48 -4.99 4.32 12.53
N LYS A 49 -5.80 5.36 12.83
CA LYS A 49 -7.26 5.21 12.97
C LYS A 49 -7.91 4.78 11.67
N PHE A 50 -7.50 5.34 10.54
CA PHE A 50 -8.03 4.94 9.25
C PHE A 50 -7.75 3.45 8.96
N LEU A 51 -6.52 2.99 9.20
CA LEU A 51 -6.15 1.58 9.04
C LEU A 51 -6.99 0.64 9.94
N THR A 52 -7.14 1.00 11.21
CA THR A 52 -7.78 0.13 12.21
C THR A 52 -9.30 0.20 12.19
N GLU A 53 -9.89 1.38 12.00
CA GLU A 53 -11.34 1.60 12.07
C GLU A 53 -12.02 1.48 10.70
N GLN A 54 -11.42 2.05 9.64
CA GLN A 54 -12.02 2.03 8.29
C GLN A 54 -11.64 0.76 7.54
N LEU A 55 -10.34 0.43 7.50
CA LEU A 55 -9.86 -0.76 6.79
C LEU A 55 -9.97 -2.04 7.63
N LYS A 56 -10.27 -1.92 8.94
CA LYS A 56 -10.36 -3.04 9.88
C LYS A 56 -9.11 -3.94 9.86
N SER A 57 -7.94 -3.34 9.63
CA SER A 57 -6.65 -4.02 9.58
C SER A 57 -5.82 -3.66 10.82
N ASN A 58 -5.13 -4.66 11.37
CA ASN A 58 -4.17 -4.50 12.46
C ASN A 58 -2.75 -4.90 12.04
N SER A 59 -2.52 -5.05 10.74
CA SER A 59 -1.29 -5.62 10.19
C SER A 59 -0.66 -4.69 9.16
N LEU A 60 0.67 -4.71 9.11
CA LEU A 60 1.46 -3.93 8.16
C LEU A 60 2.38 -4.86 7.34
N PRO A 61 2.69 -4.51 6.09
CA PRO A 61 2.06 -3.43 5.32
C PRO A 61 0.61 -3.79 4.94
N THR A 62 -0.25 -2.79 4.80
CA THR A 62 -1.60 -2.92 4.19
C THR A 62 -1.67 -2.00 2.98
N PHE A 63 -2.25 -2.47 1.87
CA PHE A 63 -2.30 -1.72 0.62
C PHE A 63 -3.72 -1.42 0.17
N LEU A 64 -3.88 -0.29 -0.51
CA LEU A 64 -5.04 0.03 -1.32
C LEU A 64 -4.59 0.34 -2.74
N ILE A 65 -5.30 -0.20 -3.72
CA ILE A 65 -5.03 0.00 -5.15
C ILE A 65 -6.13 0.88 -5.71
N ASN A 66 -5.76 2.02 -6.29
CA ASN A 66 -6.66 3.04 -6.81
C ASN A 66 -7.82 3.35 -5.85
N PRO A 67 -7.54 3.70 -4.57
CA PRO A 67 -8.61 4.02 -3.63
C PRO A 67 -9.35 5.27 -4.08
N GLU A 68 -10.67 5.20 -4.08
CA GLU A 68 -11.54 6.36 -4.26
C GLU A 68 -11.61 7.15 -2.94
N GLU A 69 -11.37 8.46 -3.02
CA GLU A 69 -11.45 9.35 -1.86
C GLU A 69 -12.90 9.43 -1.37
N GLY A 70 -13.08 9.25 -0.05
CA GLY A 70 -14.41 9.24 0.57
C GLY A 70 -15.22 7.95 0.37
N SER A 71 -14.67 6.94 -0.30
CA SER A 71 -15.30 5.62 -0.37
C SER A 71 -15.35 4.96 1.01
N THR A 72 -16.32 4.09 1.20
CA THR A 72 -16.43 3.22 2.39
C THR A 72 -16.24 1.74 2.06
N ASP A 73 -16.14 1.39 0.77
CA ASP A 73 -15.95 0.01 0.28
C ASP A 73 -14.49 -0.22 -0.14
N TYR A 74 -13.57 0.06 0.77
CA TYR A 74 -12.16 -0.22 0.55
C TYR A 74 -11.91 -1.73 0.52
N LYS A 75 -11.03 -2.16 -0.39
CA LYS A 75 -10.57 -3.56 -0.51
C LYS A 75 -9.10 -3.63 -0.09
N PRO A 76 -8.79 -3.61 1.23
CA PRO A 76 -7.42 -3.64 1.71
C PRO A 76 -6.76 -4.98 1.36
N LEU A 77 -5.52 -4.91 0.88
CA LEU A 77 -4.64 -6.06 0.70
C LEU A 77 -3.68 -6.09 1.89
N ILE A 78 -3.92 -7.00 2.83
CA ILE A 78 -3.16 -7.09 4.09
C ILE A 78 -1.96 -8.01 3.88
N GLY A 79 -0.75 -7.49 4.08
CA GLY A 79 0.51 -8.20 3.85
C GLY A 79 0.96 -8.13 2.38
N PHE A 80 2.28 -7.96 2.19
CA PHE A 80 2.88 -7.83 0.86
C PHE A 80 3.03 -9.18 0.17
N ASP A 81 3.70 -10.14 0.82
CA ASP A 81 4.01 -11.44 0.21
C ASP A 81 2.72 -12.21 -0.15
N GLU A 82 1.67 -12.05 0.66
CA GLU A 82 0.36 -12.66 0.47
C GLU A 82 -0.42 -12.07 -0.72
N ASN A 83 -0.10 -10.84 -1.13
CA ASN A 83 -0.83 -10.10 -2.16
C ASN A 83 0.05 -9.63 -3.34
N ILE A 84 1.32 -10.06 -3.38
CA ILE A 84 2.28 -9.61 -4.39
C ILE A 84 1.74 -9.78 -5.82
N GLY A 85 1.12 -10.93 -6.12
CA GLY A 85 0.55 -11.16 -7.45
C GLY A 85 -0.57 -10.18 -7.82
N LYS A 86 -1.43 -9.78 -6.87
CA LYS A 86 -2.49 -8.80 -7.11
C LYS A 86 -1.93 -7.39 -7.29
N ILE A 87 -0.94 -7.05 -6.47
CA ILE A 87 -0.24 -5.76 -6.54
C ILE A 87 0.49 -5.61 -7.87
N MET A 88 1.25 -6.63 -8.27
CA MET A 88 1.98 -6.67 -9.54
C MET A 88 1.03 -6.61 -10.75
N SER A 89 -0.05 -7.40 -10.71
CA SER A 89 -1.06 -7.37 -11.77
C SER A 89 -1.70 -5.99 -11.94
N ALA A 90 -1.96 -5.27 -10.85
CA ALA A 90 -2.52 -3.92 -10.91
C ALA A 90 -1.58 -2.86 -11.50
N ILE A 91 -0.27 -3.12 -11.49
CA ILE A 91 0.74 -2.23 -12.09
C ILE A 91 1.21 -2.74 -13.46
N GLY A 92 0.56 -3.77 -14.02
CA GLY A 92 0.84 -4.28 -15.37
C GLY A 92 1.94 -5.34 -15.44
N LEU A 93 2.22 -6.04 -14.34
CA LEU A 93 3.16 -7.17 -14.25
C LEU A 93 2.47 -8.53 -14.05
#